data_AF-A0A2T0TF78-F1
#
_entry.id   AF-A0A2T0TF78-F1
#
_cell.length_a   1.000
_cell.length_b   1.000
_cell.length_c   1.000
_cell.angle_alpha   90.00
_cell.angle_beta   90.00
_cell.angle_gamma   90.00
#
_symmetry.space_group_name_H-M   'P 1'
#
loop_
_entity.id
_entity.type
_entity.pdbx_description
1 polymer ?
#
loop_
_entity_poly.entity_id
_entity_poly.type
_entity_poly.pdbx_seq_one_letter_code
_entity_poly.pdbx_strand_id
1 'polypeptide(L)'
;MTDLPLITLELFHAAAVEFAEALAVSPLPDLYGATDGKAVGTKVESMFKEHLAERYDLTVGNAARGIDFPDLNVDLKVTSLKQPQSSSPFDSATQKIYGLGYHLLCVVYVKRDVPEERAAYLDIRHVVFIHSARTGDHTITRLIRDVVLTPDPTGAESRETKIEDVDAILQDKNVPLDEVSRRSLAERIVDDVPEQGVLTISNALQWRLQYGRAIAAATNKTFDREVVDLRA
;
A
#
# COMPACT_ATOMS: atom_id res chain seq x y z
N MET A 1 26.22 -6.99 26.80
CA MET A 1 25.10 -7.10 25.84
C MET A 1 24.81 -5.68 25.42
N THR A 2 25.15 -5.34 24.18
CA THR A 2 24.82 -4.03 23.61
C THR A 2 23.35 -4.08 23.23
N ASP A 3 22.53 -3.23 23.83
CA ASP A 3 21.13 -3.08 23.43
C ASP A 3 21.08 -2.64 21.96
N LEU A 4 20.21 -3.27 21.18
CA LEU A 4 20.00 -2.92 19.78
C LEU A 4 19.35 -1.52 19.70
N PRO A 5 19.66 -0.72 18.66
CA PRO A 5 19.04 0.58 18.49
C PRO A 5 17.53 0.45 18.18
N LEU A 6 16.73 1.38 18.73
CA LEU A 6 15.30 1.49 18.39
C LEU A 6 15.13 1.83 16.90
N ILE A 7 14.21 1.15 16.22
CA ILE A 7 13.94 1.38 14.81
C ILE A 7 13.19 2.71 14.57
N THR A 8 13.62 3.49 13.57
CA THR A 8 12.89 4.66 13.04
C THR A 8 12.46 4.40 11.60
N LEU A 9 11.58 5.22 11.04
CA LEU A 9 11.23 5.12 9.61
C LEU A 9 12.46 5.33 8.71
N GLU A 10 13.41 6.22 9.07
CA GLU A 10 14.61 6.39 8.27
C GLU A 10 15.50 5.14 8.30
N LEU A 11 15.71 4.54 9.49
CA LEU A 11 16.47 3.30 9.62
C LEU A 11 15.78 2.13 8.92
N PHE A 12 14.44 2.06 9.00
CA PHE A 12 13.65 1.07 8.30
C PHE A 12 13.77 1.19 6.78
N HIS A 13 13.75 2.42 6.24
CA HIS A 13 13.96 2.64 4.81
C HIS A 13 15.37 2.22 4.36
N ALA A 14 16.41 2.57 5.12
CA ALA A 14 17.76 2.14 4.83
C ALA A 14 17.89 0.60 4.84
N ALA A 15 17.35 -0.05 5.88
CA ALA A 15 17.33 -1.50 6.00
C ALA A 15 16.53 -2.18 4.88
N ALA A 16 15.44 -1.57 4.41
CA ALA A 16 14.67 -2.08 3.27
C ALA A 16 15.47 -2.07 1.97
N VAL A 17 16.30 -1.05 1.74
CA VAL A 17 17.21 -0.98 0.58
C VAL A 17 18.31 -2.03 0.69
N GLU A 18 19.00 -2.09 1.83
CA GLU A 18 20.05 -3.08 2.10
C GLU A 18 19.53 -4.51 1.93
N PHE A 19 18.35 -4.79 2.49
CA PHE A 19 17.69 -6.08 2.36
C PHE A 19 17.35 -6.41 0.90
N ALA A 20 16.82 -5.45 0.13
CA ALA A 20 16.48 -5.66 -1.27
C ALA A 20 17.70 -5.97 -2.13
N GLU A 21 18.84 -5.33 -1.87
CA GLU A 21 20.11 -5.59 -2.54
C GLU A 21 20.65 -6.99 -2.21
N ALA A 22 20.65 -7.36 -0.92
CA ALA A 22 21.08 -8.69 -0.47
C ALA A 22 20.15 -9.79 -1.01
N LEU A 23 18.84 -9.57 -1.00
CA LEU A 23 17.84 -10.52 -1.50
C LEU A 23 18.00 -10.77 -3.01
N ALA A 24 18.35 -9.74 -3.80
CA ALA A 24 18.47 -9.86 -5.25
C ALA A 24 19.56 -10.84 -5.71
N VAL A 25 20.61 -11.01 -4.90
CA VAL A 25 21.73 -11.93 -5.17
C VAL A 25 21.66 -13.23 -4.37
N SER A 26 20.63 -13.41 -3.54
CA SER A 26 20.48 -14.59 -2.70
C SER A 26 19.81 -15.74 -3.46
N PRO A 27 20.41 -16.94 -3.53
CA PRO A 27 19.74 -18.10 -4.11
C PRO A 27 18.59 -18.53 -3.18
N LEU A 28 17.43 -18.80 -3.77
CA LEU A 28 16.24 -19.30 -3.07
C LEU A 28 15.84 -20.68 -3.63
N PRO A 29 16.47 -21.78 -3.18
CA PRO A 29 16.14 -23.14 -3.62
C PRO A 29 14.68 -23.51 -3.38
N ASP A 30 14.11 -23.09 -2.25
CA ASP A 30 12.72 -23.36 -1.86
C ASP A 30 11.68 -22.80 -2.83
N LEU A 31 12.07 -21.79 -3.63
CA LEU A 31 11.19 -21.13 -4.59
C LEU A 31 11.43 -21.60 -6.02
N TYR A 32 12.40 -22.47 -6.29
CA TYR A 32 12.66 -22.97 -7.64
C TYR A 32 11.45 -23.73 -8.21
N GLY A 33 10.97 -23.34 -9.40
CA GLY A 33 9.76 -23.89 -10.01
C GLY A 33 8.44 -23.43 -9.38
N ALA A 34 8.47 -22.70 -8.26
CA ALA A 34 7.26 -22.15 -7.65
C ALA A 34 6.67 -21.03 -8.53
N THR A 35 5.37 -21.12 -8.78
CA THR A 35 4.58 -20.10 -9.50
C THR A 35 3.62 -19.34 -8.59
N ASP A 36 3.48 -19.78 -7.34
CA ASP A 36 2.62 -19.15 -6.34
C ASP A 36 3.29 -17.89 -5.76
N GLY A 37 2.73 -16.72 -6.05
CA GLY A 37 3.19 -15.46 -5.49
C GLY A 37 3.08 -15.39 -3.97
N LYS A 38 2.18 -16.17 -3.35
CA LYS A 38 2.04 -16.24 -1.89
C LYS A 38 3.25 -16.90 -1.25
N ALA A 39 3.78 -17.97 -1.86
CA ALA A 39 4.99 -18.63 -1.36
C ALA A 39 6.20 -17.69 -1.39
N VAL A 40 6.37 -16.94 -2.49
CA VAL A 40 7.42 -15.92 -2.60
C VAL A 40 7.22 -14.84 -1.54
N GLY A 41 6.01 -14.30 -1.41
CA GLY A 41 5.71 -13.26 -0.44
C GLY A 41 5.98 -13.69 1.01
N THR A 42 5.54 -14.89 1.39
CA THR A 42 5.76 -15.45 2.73
C THR A 42 7.25 -15.62 3.03
N LYS A 43 8.04 -16.09 2.06
CA LYS A 43 9.49 -16.27 2.22
C LYS A 43 10.20 -14.93 2.41
N VAL A 44 9.91 -13.95 1.57
CA VAL A 44 10.51 -12.61 1.63
C VAL A 44 10.12 -11.90 2.91
N GLU A 45 8.87 -12.01 3.34
CA GLU A 45 8.38 -11.45 4.60
C GLU A 45 9.13 -12.03 5.82
N SER A 46 9.28 -13.35 5.89
CA SER A 46 10.08 -14.00 6.95
C SER A 46 11.52 -13.49 6.96
N MET A 47 12.18 -13.47 5.80
CA MET A 47 13.56 -13.02 5.68
C MET A 47 13.74 -11.55 6.07
N PHE A 48 12.77 -10.68 5.73
CA PHE A 48 12.87 -9.27 6.08
C PHE A 48 12.65 -9.03 7.58
N LYS A 49 11.69 -9.77 8.17
CA LYS A 49 11.46 -9.75 9.62
C LYS A 49 12.70 -10.20 10.40
N GLU A 50 13.35 -11.28 9.97
CA GLU A 50 14.63 -11.75 10.53
C GLU A 50 15.73 -10.69 10.35
N HIS A 51 15.86 -10.11 9.15
CA HIS A 51 16.84 -9.08 8.86
C HIS A 51 16.74 -7.88 9.82
N LEU A 52 15.52 -7.42 10.13
CA LEU A 52 15.31 -6.32 11.07
C LEU A 52 15.53 -6.73 12.53
N ALA A 53 15.04 -7.91 12.94
CA ALA A 53 15.12 -8.38 14.33
C ALA A 53 16.55 -8.62 14.82
N GLU A 54 17.48 -8.91 13.92
CA GLU A 54 18.91 -9.03 14.23
C GLU A 54 19.60 -7.68 14.47
N ARG A 55 19.01 -6.56 14.00
CA ARG A 55 19.68 -5.25 13.87
C ARG A 55 19.07 -4.16 14.73
N TYR A 56 17.79 -4.28 15.06
CA TYR A 56 17.04 -3.24 15.74
C TYR A 56 16.19 -3.81 16.87
N ASP A 57 15.93 -2.99 17.88
CA ASP A 57 14.86 -3.23 18.84
C ASP A 57 13.53 -2.89 18.16
N LEU A 58 12.77 -3.92 17.79
CA LEU A 58 11.44 -3.77 17.18
C LEU A 58 10.52 -4.92 17.56
N THR A 59 9.23 -4.61 17.64
CA THR A 59 8.15 -5.59 17.73
C THR A 59 7.83 -6.10 16.33
N VAL A 60 8.23 -7.34 16.03
CA VAL A 60 7.79 -8.07 14.83
C VAL A 60 6.40 -8.67 15.11
N GLY A 61 5.44 -8.42 14.22
CA GLY A 61 4.01 -8.41 14.54
C GLY A 61 3.38 -9.62 15.26
N ASN A 62 2.43 -9.29 16.16
CA ASN A 62 1.08 -9.87 16.27
C ASN A 62 0.16 -8.88 17.06
N ALA A 63 0.05 -7.63 16.57
CA ALA A 63 -0.82 -6.61 17.17
C ALA A 63 -2.26 -6.72 16.62
N ALA A 64 -3.25 -6.28 17.41
CA ALA A 64 -4.69 -6.41 17.18
C ALA A 64 -5.27 -5.97 15.81
N ARG A 65 -4.44 -5.46 14.89
CA ARG A 65 -4.79 -4.98 13.53
C ARG A 65 -4.19 -5.78 12.37
N GLY A 66 -3.31 -6.76 12.63
CA GLY A 66 -2.73 -7.61 11.59
C GLY A 66 -1.73 -6.89 10.65
N ILE A 67 -0.92 -5.99 11.21
CA ILE A 67 0.15 -5.22 10.52
C ILE A 67 1.52 -5.83 10.87
N ASP A 68 2.43 -5.92 9.89
CA ASP A 68 3.74 -6.55 10.07
C ASP A 68 4.67 -5.83 11.07
N PHE A 69 4.73 -4.50 11.03
CA PHE A 69 5.60 -3.66 11.86
C PHE A 69 4.79 -2.60 12.62
N PRO A 70 4.16 -2.97 13.75
CA PRO A 70 3.28 -2.08 14.51
C PRO A 70 3.97 -0.80 15.03
N ASP A 71 5.23 -0.89 15.47
CA ASP A 71 5.97 0.24 16.04
C ASP A 71 6.20 1.37 15.03
N LEU A 72 6.21 1.01 13.74
CA LEU A 72 6.35 1.96 12.63
C LEU A 72 5.02 2.24 11.93
N ASN A 73 3.95 1.52 12.28
CA ASN A 73 2.68 1.51 11.56
C ASN A 73 2.85 1.18 10.06
N VAL A 74 3.70 0.19 9.75
CA VAL A 74 4.02 -0.22 8.37
C VAL A 74 3.63 -1.69 8.14
N ASP A 75 2.96 -1.94 7.02
CA ASP A 75 2.64 -3.29 6.54
C ASP A 75 3.50 -3.63 5.32
N LEU A 76 4.07 -4.85 5.28
CA LEU A 76 4.90 -5.30 4.16
C LEU A 76 4.03 -5.94 3.09
N LYS A 77 4.28 -5.57 1.83
CA LYS A 77 3.64 -6.15 0.67
C LYS A 77 4.69 -6.62 -0.32
N VAL A 78 4.66 -7.90 -0.63
CA VAL A 78 5.58 -8.50 -1.60
C VAL A 78 4.76 -9.00 -2.78
N THR A 79 5.09 -8.54 -3.99
CA THR A 79 4.29 -8.86 -5.17
C THR A 79 5.13 -8.93 -6.45
N SER A 80 4.65 -9.67 -7.44
CA SER A 80 5.35 -9.75 -8.72
C SER A 80 5.05 -8.52 -9.59
N LEU A 81 6.02 -8.10 -10.40
CA LEU A 81 5.82 -7.03 -11.38
C LEU A 81 4.75 -7.38 -12.43
N LYS A 82 4.57 -8.68 -12.74
CA LYS A 82 3.57 -9.13 -13.73
C LYS A 82 2.14 -8.82 -13.29
N GLN A 83 1.88 -8.88 -11.99
CA GLN A 83 0.58 -8.60 -11.40
C GLN A 83 0.79 -7.99 -10.00
N PRO A 84 1.10 -6.69 -9.92
CA PRO A 84 1.51 -6.03 -8.68
C PRO A 84 0.28 -5.77 -7.81
N GLN A 85 -0.19 -6.82 -7.13
CA GLN A 85 -1.35 -6.78 -6.25
C GLN A 85 -1.17 -7.68 -5.04
N SER A 86 -1.95 -7.42 -3.99
CA SER A 86 -2.13 -8.32 -2.86
C SER A 86 -3.55 -8.20 -2.30
N SER A 87 -3.91 -9.13 -1.43
CA SER A 87 -5.05 -8.93 -0.53
C SER A 87 -4.64 -8.11 0.70
N SER A 88 -5.63 -7.49 1.31
CA SER A 88 -5.59 -6.80 2.60
C SER A 88 -6.90 -7.06 3.34
N PRO A 89 -6.89 -7.26 4.66
CA PRO A 89 -8.12 -7.36 5.44
C PRO A 89 -9.08 -6.21 5.13
N PHE A 90 -10.37 -6.51 5.05
CA PHE A 90 -11.42 -5.50 5.02
C PHE A 90 -11.70 -5.07 6.46
N ASP A 91 -11.54 -3.79 6.78
CA ASP A 91 -11.96 -3.22 8.08
C ASP A 91 -13.20 -2.34 7.89
N SER A 92 -13.13 -1.34 7.00
CA SER A 92 -14.28 -0.49 6.69
C SER A 92 -14.27 0.04 5.26
N ALA A 93 -15.46 0.34 4.73
CA ALA A 93 -15.62 0.95 3.42
C ALA A 93 -14.90 2.31 3.31
N THR A 94 -14.78 3.05 4.41
CA THR A 94 -14.11 4.35 4.47
C THR A 94 -12.61 4.26 4.20
N GLN A 95 -11.97 3.10 4.44
CA GLN A 95 -10.55 2.91 4.10
C GLN A 95 -10.28 3.08 2.60
N LYS A 96 -11.27 2.76 1.77
CA LYS A 96 -11.17 2.95 0.32
C LYS A 96 -11.02 4.42 -0.07
N ILE A 97 -11.45 5.34 0.80
CA ILE A 97 -11.48 6.78 0.57
C ILE A 97 -10.38 7.48 1.37
N TYR A 98 -10.34 7.27 2.68
CA TYR A 98 -9.39 7.94 3.59
C TYR A 98 -8.06 7.20 3.77
N GLY A 99 -7.91 6.01 3.18
CA GLY A 99 -6.73 5.17 3.31
C GLY A 99 -6.85 4.12 4.42
N LEU A 100 -5.89 3.20 4.43
CA LEU A 100 -5.87 1.99 5.27
C LEU A 100 -5.60 2.28 6.74
N GLY A 101 -5.07 3.47 7.06
CA GLY A 101 -4.67 3.88 8.41
C GLY A 101 -3.22 3.52 8.79
N TYR A 102 -2.47 2.93 7.86
CA TYR A 102 -1.07 2.53 8.02
C TYR A 102 -0.29 2.71 6.73
N HIS A 103 1.04 2.74 6.84
CA HIS A 103 1.97 2.83 5.73
C HIS A 103 2.11 1.48 5.04
N LEU A 104 2.48 1.49 3.76
CA LEU A 104 2.83 0.26 3.03
C LEU A 104 4.28 0.32 2.58
N LEU A 105 5.02 -0.78 2.76
CA LEU A 105 6.26 -1.03 2.04
C LEU A 105 6.00 -2.10 0.99
N CYS A 106 6.03 -1.74 -0.29
CA CYS A 106 5.76 -2.65 -1.40
C CYS A 106 7.05 -3.05 -2.13
N VAL A 107 7.49 -4.30 -1.92
CA VAL A 107 8.61 -4.92 -2.62
C VAL A 107 8.10 -5.61 -3.88
N VAL A 108 8.51 -5.09 -5.04
CA VAL A 108 8.05 -5.59 -6.35
C VAL A 108 9.19 -6.34 -7.04
N TYR A 109 8.97 -7.60 -7.38
CA TYR A 109 10.03 -8.47 -7.94
C TYR A 109 9.69 -9.04 -9.32
N VAL A 110 10.72 -9.46 -10.05
CA VAL A 110 10.61 -10.42 -11.15
C VAL A 110 11.34 -11.69 -10.74
N LYS A 111 10.64 -12.83 -10.69
CA LYS A 111 11.25 -14.11 -10.33
C LYS A 111 11.89 -14.75 -11.56
N ARG A 112 13.07 -15.31 -11.37
CA ARG A 112 13.83 -15.99 -12.41
C ARG A 112 14.43 -17.28 -11.83
N ASP A 113 14.17 -18.39 -12.50
CA ASP A 113 14.70 -19.70 -12.09
C ASP A 113 16.01 -19.97 -12.83
N VAL A 114 17.03 -20.45 -12.10
CA VAL A 114 18.35 -20.81 -12.62
C VAL A 114 18.53 -22.32 -12.48
N PRO A 115 18.35 -23.09 -13.58
CA PRO A 115 18.37 -24.56 -13.54
C PRO A 115 19.69 -25.16 -13.06
N GLU A 116 20.82 -24.54 -13.41
CA GLU A 116 22.17 -25.01 -13.08
C GLU A 116 22.40 -25.03 -11.56
N GLU A 117 21.80 -24.07 -10.86
CA GLU A 117 21.89 -23.93 -9.41
C GLU A 117 20.69 -24.53 -8.67
N ARG A 118 19.65 -24.95 -9.41
CA ARG A 118 18.35 -25.39 -8.87
C ARG A 118 17.77 -24.39 -7.87
N ALA A 119 17.91 -23.10 -8.16
CA ALA A 119 17.49 -22.01 -7.29
C ALA A 119 16.70 -20.94 -8.06
N ALA A 120 15.78 -20.28 -7.36
CA ALA A 120 15.17 -19.06 -7.86
C ALA A 120 15.94 -17.83 -7.37
N TYR A 121 15.91 -16.78 -8.18
CA TYR A 121 16.38 -15.44 -7.86
C TYR A 121 15.23 -14.44 -8.02
N LEU A 122 15.24 -13.39 -7.21
CA LEU A 122 14.25 -12.32 -7.26
C LEU A 122 14.94 -11.04 -7.73
N ASP A 123 14.75 -10.67 -8.99
CA ASP A 123 15.16 -9.37 -9.48
C ASP A 123 14.22 -8.33 -8.86
N ILE A 124 14.63 -7.72 -7.75
CA ILE A 124 13.84 -6.67 -7.12
C ILE A 124 13.82 -5.47 -8.08
N ARG A 125 12.63 -4.96 -8.41
CA ARG A 125 12.43 -3.86 -9.37
C ARG A 125 12.09 -2.56 -8.69
N HIS A 126 11.29 -2.62 -7.61
CA HIS A 126 10.89 -1.46 -6.83
C HIS A 126 10.82 -1.81 -5.34
N VAL A 127 11.11 -0.83 -4.50
CA VAL A 127 10.84 -0.87 -3.05
C VAL A 127 10.07 0.40 -2.71
N VAL A 128 8.75 0.36 -2.91
CA VAL A 128 7.89 1.55 -2.82
C VAL A 128 7.36 1.71 -1.41
N PHE A 129 7.78 2.78 -0.73
CA PHE A 129 7.12 3.23 0.49
C PHE A 129 5.92 4.12 0.14
N ILE A 130 4.79 3.87 0.77
CA ILE A 130 3.53 4.62 0.62
C ILE A 130 3.10 5.11 2.00
N HIS A 131 3.12 6.41 2.19
CA HIS A 131 2.64 7.07 3.38
C HIS A 131 1.14 6.80 3.58
N SER A 132 0.69 6.70 4.84
CA SER A 132 -0.66 6.23 5.19
C SER A 132 -1.75 7.12 4.58
N ALA A 133 -1.50 8.43 4.53
CA ALA A 133 -2.37 9.43 3.89
C ALA A 133 -2.60 9.19 2.39
N ARG A 134 -1.74 8.42 1.71
CA ARG A 134 -1.81 8.15 0.27
C ARG A 134 -2.38 6.76 -0.05
N THR A 135 -2.77 5.98 0.95
CA THR A 135 -3.26 4.59 0.77
C THR A 135 -4.73 4.48 0.35
N GLY A 136 -5.39 5.58 0.02
CA GLY A 136 -6.76 5.58 -0.55
C GLY A 136 -6.82 5.11 -2.01
N ASP A 137 -8.04 4.83 -2.49
CA ASP A 137 -8.28 4.55 -3.91
C ASP A 137 -8.12 5.83 -4.74
N HIS A 138 -7.19 5.79 -5.68
CA HIS A 138 -6.85 6.92 -6.53
C HIS A 138 -8.04 7.44 -7.32
N THR A 139 -8.87 6.55 -7.88
CA THR A 139 -9.94 6.96 -8.79
C THR A 139 -11.05 7.63 -8.03
N ILE A 140 -11.45 7.04 -6.89
CA ILE A 140 -12.51 7.59 -6.04
C ILE A 140 -12.08 8.92 -5.44
N THR A 141 -10.90 8.97 -4.82
CA THR A 141 -10.39 10.21 -4.20
C THR A 141 -10.21 11.33 -5.21
N ARG A 142 -9.75 11.04 -6.43
CA ARG A 142 -9.68 12.04 -7.50
C ARG A 142 -11.05 12.60 -7.84
N LEU A 143 -12.04 11.74 -8.11
CA LEU A 143 -13.39 12.18 -8.47
C LEU A 143 -14.03 13.02 -7.36
N ILE A 144 -13.89 12.60 -6.11
CA ILE A 144 -14.36 13.35 -4.95
C ILE A 144 -13.70 14.73 -4.88
N ARG A 145 -12.37 14.78 -5.02
CA ARG A 145 -11.63 16.05 -4.97
C ARG A 145 -12.00 16.97 -6.12
N ASP A 146 -12.23 16.42 -7.31
CA ASP A 146 -12.70 17.17 -8.47
C ASP A 146 -14.06 17.83 -8.19
N VAL A 147 -15.01 17.10 -7.59
CA VAL A 147 -16.33 17.66 -7.22
C VAL A 147 -16.22 18.68 -6.08
N VAL A 148 -15.47 18.37 -5.02
CA VAL A 148 -15.52 19.21 -3.81
C VAL A 148 -14.62 20.44 -3.92
N LEU A 149 -13.45 20.32 -4.55
CA LEU A 149 -12.42 21.37 -4.58
C LEU A 149 -12.44 22.22 -5.84
N THR A 150 -13.09 21.77 -6.93
CA THR A 150 -13.21 22.60 -8.13
C THR A 150 -14.27 23.69 -7.91
N PRO A 151 -13.94 24.97 -8.13
CA PRO A 151 -14.93 26.03 -8.02
C PRO A 151 -15.93 25.96 -9.17
N ASP A 152 -17.22 26.03 -8.87
CA ASP A 152 -18.26 26.25 -9.88
C ASP A 152 -18.19 27.70 -10.41
N PRO A 153 -17.90 27.92 -11.71
CA PRO A 153 -17.84 29.24 -12.30
C PRO A 153 -19.18 29.98 -12.31
N THR A 154 -20.30 29.27 -12.15
CA THR A 154 -21.65 29.84 -12.10
C THR A 154 -22.09 30.22 -10.68
N GLY A 155 -21.40 29.70 -9.65
CA GLY A 155 -21.76 29.90 -8.24
C GLY A 155 -23.09 29.26 -7.83
N ALA A 156 -23.62 28.34 -8.63
CA ALA A 156 -24.88 27.64 -8.38
C ALA A 156 -24.70 26.43 -7.45
N GLU A 157 -23.49 25.87 -7.35
CA GLU A 157 -23.18 24.76 -6.44
C GLU A 157 -23.41 25.14 -4.97
N SER A 158 -24.31 24.39 -4.34
CA SER A 158 -24.53 24.42 -2.90
C SER A 158 -23.76 23.28 -2.23
N ARG A 159 -23.61 23.35 -0.90
CA ARG A 159 -23.10 22.22 -0.11
C ARG A 159 -23.92 20.95 -0.36
N GLU A 160 -25.23 21.09 -0.48
CA GLU A 160 -26.14 19.97 -0.72
C GLU A 160 -25.87 19.29 -2.07
N THR A 161 -25.67 20.09 -3.13
CA THR A 161 -25.32 19.58 -4.47
C THR A 161 -24.03 18.76 -4.44
N LYS A 162 -23.01 19.23 -3.73
CA LYS A 162 -21.76 18.47 -3.57
C LYS A 162 -21.95 17.15 -2.84
N ILE A 163 -22.84 17.10 -1.84
CA ILE A 163 -23.15 15.87 -1.13
C ILE A 163 -23.87 14.88 -2.06
N GLU A 164 -24.82 15.35 -2.85
CA GLU A 164 -25.53 14.52 -3.85
C GLU A 164 -24.54 13.93 -4.88
N ASP A 165 -23.64 14.75 -5.42
CA ASP A 165 -22.62 14.31 -6.38
C ASP A 165 -21.62 13.32 -5.77
N VAL A 166 -21.20 13.55 -4.51
CA VAL A 166 -20.34 12.60 -3.79
C VAL A 166 -21.07 11.29 -3.51
N ASP A 167 -22.34 11.32 -3.07
CA ASP A 167 -23.14 10.10 -2.86
C ASP A 167 -23.26 9.28 -4.16
N ALA A 168 -23.52 9.96 -5.28
CA ALA A 168 -23.58 9.33 -6.60
C ALA A 168 -22.23 8.68 -6.98
N ILE A 169 -21.10 9.35 -6.73
CA ILE A 169 -19.76 8.76 -6.94
C ILE A 169 -19.58 7.49 -6.10
N LEU A 170 -19.96 7.53 -4.81
CA LEU A 170 -19.81 6.38 -3.92
C LEU A 170 -20.68 5.20 -4.38
N GLN A 171 -21.90 5.47 -4.87
CA GLN A 171 -22.81 4.47 -5.42
C GLN A 171 -22.26 3.86 -6.71
N ASP A 172 -21.86 4.70 -7.68
CA ASP A 172 -21.31 4.27 -8.98
C ASP A 172 -20.03 3.44 -8.84
N LYS A 173 -19.22 3.75 -7.83
CA LYS A 173 -17.98 3.02 -7.52
C LYS A 173 -18.20 1.82 -6.62
N ASN A 174 -19.46 1.45 -6.38
CA ASN A 174 -19.90 0.31 -5.59
C ASN A 174 -19.21 0.28 -4.21
N VAL A 175 -19.09 1.42 -3.53
CA VAL A 175 -18.56 1.43 -2.17
C VAL A 175 -19.52 0.62 -1.28
N PRO A 176 -19.04 -0.37 -0.50
CA PRO A 176 -19.90 -1.33 0.18
C PRO A 176 -20.56 -0.72 1.43
N LEU A 177 -21.55 0.14 1.20
CA LEU A 177 -22.34 0.85 2.20
C LEU A 177 -23.82 0.82 1.80
N ASP A 178 -24.70 0.74 2.79
CA ASP A 178 -26.13 1.00 2.58
C ASP A 178 -26.36 2.50 2.29
N GLU A 179 -27.58 2.83 1.85
CA GLU A 179 -27.95 4.20 1.45
C GLU A 179 -27.76 5.23 2.58
N VAL A 180 -28.11 4.89 3.82
CA VAL A 180 -27.99 5.82 4.96
C VAL A 180 -26.52 6.04 5.29
N SER A 181 -25.74 4.97 5.40
CA SER A 181 -24.31 5.06 5.70
C SER A 181 -23.52 5.76 4.59
N ARG A 182 -23.90 5.56 3.32
CA ARG A 182 -23.27 6.23 2.17
C ARG A 182 -23.56 7.72 2.18
N ARG A 183 -24.81 8.12 2.46
CA ARG A 183 -25.20 9.51 2.58
C ARG A 183 -24.46 10.23 3.71
N SER A 184 -24.39 9.63 4.89
CA SER A 184 -23.62 10.18 6.01
C SER A 184 -22.12 10.30 5.71
N LEU A 185 -21.56 9.36 4.94
CA LEU A 185 -20.18 9.46 4.48
C LEU A 185 -19.98 10.57 3.46
N ALA A 186 -20.92 10.77 2.54
CA ALA A 186 -20.88 11.87 1.57
C ALA A 186 -20.90 13.24 2.27
N GLU A 187 -21.75 13.41 3.29
CA GLU A 187 -21.79 14.61 4.13
C GLU A 187 -20.43 14.88 4.78
N ARG A 188 -19.83 13.85 5.39
CA ARG A 188 -18.50 13.96 5.98
C ARG A 188 -17.43 14.33 4.96
N ILE A 189 -17.44 13.73 3.78
CA ILE A 189 -16.43 13.97 2.73
C ILE A 189 -16.41 15.41 2.25
N VAL A 190 -17.58 16.07 2.17
CA VAL A 190 -17.66 17.48 1.78
C VAL A 190 -17.03 18.39 2.82
N ASP A 191 -17.10 18.03 4.10
CA ASP A 191 -16.52 18.79 5.20
C ASP A 191 -15.04 18.42 5.50
N ASP A 192 -14.65 17.17 5.21
CA ASP A 192 -13.33 16.56 5.44
C ASP A 192 -12.86 15.84 4.16
N VAL A 193 -12.36 16.62 3.19
CA VAL A 193 -12.00 16.12 1.85
C VAL A 193 -10.79 15.18 1.94
N PRO A 194 -10.88 13.94 1.41
CA PRO A 194 -9.78 12.98 1.50
C PRO A 194 -8.58 13.44 0.68
N GLU A 195 -7.40 13.04 1.14
CA GLU A 195 -6.16 13.14 0.39
C GLU A 195 -6.20 12.31 -0.90
N GLN A 196 -5.43 12.73 -1.92
CA GLN A 196 -5.32 11.96 -3.16
C GLN A 196 -4.63 10.62 -2.88
N GLY A 197 -5.36 9.53 -3.10
CA GLY A 197 -4.84 8.18 -2.96
C GLY A 197 -4.02 7.73 -4.17
N VAL A 198 -3.17 6.70 -3.98
CA VAL A 198 -2.34 6.10 -5.04
C VAL A 198 -2.58 4.61 -5.26
N LEU A 199 -3.53 4.00 -4.55
CA LEU A 199 -3.89 2.60 -4.76
C LEU A 199 -5.03 2.47 -5.76
N THR A 200 -5.15 1.31 -6.40
CA THR A 200 -6.44 0.85 -6.93
C THR A 200 -6.97 -0.22 -6.00
N ILE A 201 -8.16 -0.03 -5.44
CA ILE A 201 -8.74 -0.93 -4.45
C ILE A 201 -10.00 -1.56 -5.03
N SER A 202 -9.93 -2.87 -5.28
CA SER A 202 -11.10 -3.62 -5.76
C SER A 202 -11.89 -4.21 -4.60
N ASN A 203 -13.21 -4.25 -4.76
CA ASN A 203 -14.09 -4.94 -3.84
C ASN A 203 -13.92 -6.46 -4.05
N ALA A 204 -13.51 -7.17 -3.01
CA ALA A 204 -13.58 -8.62 -2.93
C ALA A 204 -13.91 -8.99 -1.47
N LEU A 205 -13.92 -10.28 -1.12
CA LEU A 205 -14.10 -10.73 0.28
C LEU A 205 -13.11 -10.06 1.26
N GLN A 206 -11.96 -9.65 0.73
CA GLN A 206 -10.95 -8.80 1.34
C GLN A 206 -10.64 -7.66 0.35
N TRP A 207 -10.06 -6.55 0.82
CA TRP A 207 -9.56 -5.54 -0.11
C TRP A 207 -8.50 -6.14 -1.02
N ARG A 208 -8.59 -5.87 -2.32
CA ARG A 208 -7.52 -6.19 -3.27
C ARG A 208 -6.83 -4.92 -3.70
N LEU A 209 -5.62 -4.74 -3.17
CA LEU A 209 -4.78 -3.58 -3.41
C LEU A 209 -3.96 -3.83 -4.67
N GLN A 210 -3.99 -2.92 -5.63
CA GLN A 210 -3.11 -2.94 -6.80
C GLN A 210 -2.17 -1.74 -6.75
N TYR A 211 -0.89 -2.00 -6.98
CA TYR A 211 0.19 -1.05 -6.72
C TYR A 211 0.69 -0.32 -7.97
N GLY A 212 0.16 -0.64 -9.15
CA GLY A 212 0.63 -0.04 -10.42
C GLY A 212 0.63 1.49 -10.40
N ARG A 213 -0.39 2.11 -9.80
CA ARG A 213 -0.46 3.56 -9.63
C ARG A 213 0.56 4.10 -8.63
N ALA A 214 0.79 3.41 -7.52
CA ALA A 214 1.81 3.79 -6.54
C ALA A 214 3.23 3.69 -7.11
N ILE A 215 3.53 2.63 -7.88
CA ILE A 215 4.81 2.46 -8.58
C ILE A 215 5.03 3.61 -9.58
N ALA A 216 4.00 3.95 -10.37
CA ALA A 216 4.06 5.06 -11.31
C ALA A 216 4.25 6.41 -10.60
N ALA A 217 3.52 6.65 -9.50
CA ALA A 217 3.64 7.87 -8.71
C ALA A 217 5.03 8.03 -8.09
N ALA A 218 5.61 6.95 -7.58
CA ALA A 218 6.97 6.92 -7.06
C ALA A 218 8.01 7.21 -8.16
N THR A 219 7.88 6.55 -9.31
CA THR A 219 8.78 6.73 -10.47
C THR A 219 8.75 8.17 -10.99
N ASN A 220 7.55 8.75 -11.06
CA ASN A 220 7.33 10.11 -11.56
C ASN A 220 7.53 11.18 -10.48
N LYS A 221 7.86 10.81 -9.23
CA LYS A 221 7.99 11.72 -8.08
C LYS A 221 6.78 12.64 -7.92
N THR A 222 5.57 12.07 -8.10
CA THR A 222 4.31 12.84 -8.04
C THR A 222 3.96 13.31 -6.63
N PHE A 223 4.35 12.52 -5.61
CA PHE A 223 4.12 12.83 -4.19
C PHE A 223 5.45 12.75 -3.45
N ASP A 224 6.26 13.80 -3.57
CA ASP A 224 7.58 13.87 -2.94
C ASP A 224 7.49 13.49 -1.46
N ARG A 225 8.37 12.57 -1.03
CA ARG A 225 8.51 12.04 0.35
C ARG A 225 7.36 11.17 0.86
N GLU A 226 6.18 11.20 0.25
CA GLU A 226 5.03 10.40 0.68
C GLU A 226 4.83 9.13 -0.13
N VAL A 227 5.22 9.11 -1.40
CA VAL A 227 5.22 7.91 -2.25
C VAL A 227 6.55 7.83 -2.97
N VAL A 228 7.45 7.01 -2.44
CA VAL A 228 8.86 6.99 -2.86
C VAL A 228 9.30 5.57 -3.17
N ASP A 229 10.03 5.40 -4.26
CA ASP A 229 10.79 4.18 -4.50
C ASP A 229 12.13 4.38 -3.79
N LEU A 230 12.38 3.62 -2.73
CA LEU A 230 13.56 3.76 -1.89
C LEU A 230 14.87 3.43 -2.61
N ARG A 231 14.77 2.86 -3.82
CA ARG A 231 15.91 2.51 -4.68
C ARG A 231 16.22 3.51 -5.78
N ALA A 232 15.42 4.58 -5.91
CA ALA A 232 15.53 5.57 -6.98
C ALA A 232 16.49 6.72 -6.70
#